data_AF-A0AAE9R081-F1
#
_entry.id   AF-A0AAE9R081-F1
#
_cell.length_a   1.000
_cell.length_b   1.000
_cell.length_c   1.000
_cell.angle_alpha   90.00
_cell.angle_beta   90.00
_cell.angle_gamma   90.00
#
_symmetry.space_group_name_H-M   'P 1'
#
loop_
_entity.id
_entity.type
_entity.pdbx_description
1 polymer ?
#
loop_
_entity_poly.entity_id
_entity_poly.type
_entity_poly.pdbx_seq_one_letter_code
_entity_poly.pdbx_strand_id
1 'polypeptide(L)'
;MEITSTEDLFLLDQFDFDIILLCADKPIGAIQYFVDEYSQNRGIPLLLGGPFAQGKIFLGPFMLPGKTKSYSEMVPKPNFDNINESLKRINQRSVSAIIDTDNAIGAKMMEVEAIKYLTKEYSTVASKQIVVDTGDWSIEEITL
;
A
#
# COMPACT_ATOMS: atom_id res chain seq x y z
N MET A 1 2.83 -4.71 -18.09
CA MET A 1 3.55 -3.42 -18.06
C MET A 1 4.35 -3.41 -16.77
N GLU A 2 5.63 -3.09 -16.84
CA GLU A 2 6.48 -2.98 -15.64
C GLU A 2 6.42 -1.52 -15.18
N ILE A 3 6.08 -1.29 -13.90
CA ILE A 3 6.05 0.04 -13.31
C ILE A 3 7.47 0.34 -12.80
N THR A 4 8.06 1.41 -13.30
CA THR A 4 9.44 1.82 -12.98
C THR A 4 9.51 3.22 -12.40
N SER A 5 8.49 4.05 -12.62
CA SER A 5 8.35 5.38 -12.03
C SER A 5 6.88 5.80 -11.86
N THR A 6 6.67 6.98 -11.28
CA THR A 6 5.35 7.60 -11.13
C THR A 6 4.70 7.91 -12.49
N GLU A 7 5.49 8.27 -13.51
CA GLU A 7 4.99 8.60 -14.84
C GLU A 7 4.32 7.42 -15.54
N ASP A 8 4.73 6.19 -15.26
CA ASP A 8 4.10 4.99 -15.79
C ASP A 8 2.62 4.89 -15.36
N LEU A 9 2.24 5.53 -14.25
CA LEU A 9 0.87 5.58 -13.75
C LEU A 9 0.00 6.61 -14.47
N PHE A 10 0.57 7.53 -15.27
CA PHE A 10 -0.22 8.56 -15.96
C PHE A 10 -1.16 8.00 -17.03
N LEU A 11 -0.95 6.75 -17.47
CA LEU A 11 -1.95 6.05 -18.29
C LEU A 11 -3.31 5.92 -17.58
N LEU A 12 -3.34 5.99 -16.25
CA LEU A 12 -4.57 5.92 -15.47
C LEU A 12 -5.41 7.19 -15.61
N ASP A 13 -4.82 8.33 -16.03
CA ASP A 13 -5.52 9.61 -16.20
C ASP A 13 -6.63 9.55 -17.27
N GLN A 14 -6.69 8.47 -18.07
CA GLN A 14 -7.78 8.21 -19.02
C GLN A 14 -9.06 7.64 -18.37
N PHE A 15 -8.97 7.20 -17.12
CA PHE A 15 -10.08 6.61 -16.36
C PHE A 15 -10.56 7.58 -15.29
N ASP A 16 -11.86 7.55 -15.01
CA ASP A 16 -12.46 8.25 -13.88
C ASP A 16 -12.60 7.27 -12.71
N PHE A 17 -11.93 7.55 -11.59
CA PHE A 17 -11.99 6.71 -10.39
C PHE A 17 -11.79 7.54 -9.12
N ASP A 18 -12.53 7.17 -8.07
CA ASP A 18 -12.56 7.91 -6.82
C ASP A 18 -11.46 7.52 -5.82
N ILE A 19 -10.89 6.31 -5.96
CA ILE A 19 -9.94 5.74 -5.00
C ILE A 19 -8.92 4.84 -5.67
N ILE A 20 -7.73 4.74 -5.08
CA ILE A 20 -6.70 3.77 -5.44
C ILE A 20 -6.58 2.74 -4.32
N LEU A 21 -6.67 1.46 -4.69
CA LEU A 21 -6.34 0.34 -3.81
C LEU A 21 -5.01 -0.25 -4.27
N LEU A 22 -3.93 -0.04 -3.51
CA LEU A 22 -2.63 -0.57 -3.88
C LEU A 22 -2.44 -1.99 -3.37
N CYS A 23 -2.64 -2.96 -4.27
CA CYS A 23 -2.44 -4.39 -3.99
C CYS A 23 -1.18 -4.96 -4.68
N ALA A 24 -0.34 -4.10 -5.28
CA ALA A 24 0.88 -4.50 -5.95
C ALA A 24 2.09 -4.38 -5.00
N ASP A 25 2.99 -5.36 -5.07
CA ASP A 25 4.20 -5.45 -4.23
C ASP A 25 5.49 -5.11 -5.00
N LYS A 26 5.39 -4.85 -6.31
CA LYS A 26 6.51 -4.57 -7.20
C LYS A 26 6.37 -3.21 -7.90
N PRO A 27 7.50 -2.49 -8.11
CA PRO A 27 8.85 -2.81 -7.65
C PRO A 27 8.99 -2.75 -6.11
N ILE A 28 9.67 -3.75 -5.55
CA ILE A 28 9.76 -3.95 -4.09
C ILE A 28 10.35 -2.70 -3.43
N GLY A 29 9.59 -2.15 -2.48
CA GLY A 29 9.97 -0.96 -1.71
C GLY A 29 9.86 0.37 -2.45
N ALA A 30 9.52 0.37 -3.75
CA ALA A 30 9.39 1.59 -4.55
C ALA A 30 7.94 1.87 -4.97
N ILE A 31 7.13 0.83 -5.20
CA ILE A 31 5.75 0.98 -5.71
C ILE A 31 4.87 1.87 -4.83
N GLN A 32 4.99 1.78 -3.51
CA GLN A 32 4.22 2.61 -2.58
C GLN A 32 4.51 4.09 -2.79
N TYR A 33 5.77 4.46 -3.06
CA TYR A 33 6.18 5.84 -3.31
C TYR A 33 5.64 6.37 -4.64
N PHE A 34 5.67 5.55 -5.69
CA PHE A 34 5.17 5.96 -7.01
C PHE A 34 3.67 6.20 -6.97
N VAL A 35 2.94 5.31 -6.32
CA VAL A 35 1.48 5.40 -6.22
C VAL A 35 1.06 6.51 -5.26
N ASP A 36 1.81 6.72 -4.17
CA ASP A 36 1.63 7.87 -3.26
C ASP A 36 1.81 9.20 -4.01
N GLU A 37 2.91 9.36 -4.75
CA GLU A 37 3.16 10.57 -5.53
C GLU A 37 2.04 10.83 -6.56
N TYR A 38 1.62 9.80 -7.29
CA TYR A 38 0.50 9.88 -8.23
C TYR A 38 -0.81 10.29 -7.52
N SER A 39 -1.12 9.63 -6.40
CA SER A 39 -2.30 9.90 -5.56
C SER A 39 -2.34 11.35 -5.09
N GLN A 40 -1.24 11.86 -4.53
CA GLN A 40 -1.16 13.24 -4.05
C GLN A 40 -1.31 14.25 -5.19
N ASN A 41 -0.65 14.00 -6.34
CA ASN A 41 -0.69 14.90 -7.49
C ASN A 41 -2.09 15.03 -8.12
N ARG A 42 -2.93 14.00 -8.03
CA ARG A 42 -4.30 13.99 -8.58
C ARG A 42 -5.37 14.27 -7.52
N GLY A 43 -5.00 14.36 -6.24
CA GLY A 43 -5.97 14.48 -5.16
C GLY A 43 -6.85 13.25 -4.98
N ILE A 44 -6.37 12.07 -5.39
CA ILE A 44 -7.12 10.80 -5.32
C ILE A 44 -6.68 10.03 -4.06
N PRO A 45 -7.60 9.63 -3.17
CA PRO A 45 -7.32 8.77 -2.02
C PRO A 45 -6.58 7.47 -2.35
N LEU A 46 -5.69 7.04 -1.44
CA LEU A 46 -4.89 5.82 -1.58
C LEU A 46 -5.00 4.94 -0.34
N LEU A 47 -5.54 3.74 -0.48
CA LEU A 47 -5.54 2.71 0.56
C LEU A 47 -4.45 1.67 0.28
N LEU A 48 -3.63 1.42 1.30
CA LEU A 48 -2.67 0.32 1.30
C LEU A 48 -3.25 -0.89 2.04
N GLY A 49 -2.86 -2.09 1.62
CA GLY A 49 -3.17 -3.30 2.36
C GLY A 49 -2.68 -4.56 1.67
N GLY A 50 -2.71 -5.66 2.39
CA GLY A 50 -2.34 -6.97 1.89
C GLY A 50 -1.43 -7.76 2.82
N PRO A 51 -1.04 -8.97 2.42
CA PRO A 51 -0.11 -9.79 3.17
C PRO A 51 1.31 -9.19 3.12
N PHE A 52 2.05 -9.31 4.23
CA PHE A 52 3.44 -8.89 4.36
C PHE A 52 4.20 -9.76 5.37
N ALA A 53 5.53 -9.67 5.35
CA ALA A 53 6.42 -10.22 6.38
C ALA A 53 6.18 -11.70 6.78
N GLN A 54 5.68 -12.54 5.87
CA GLN A 54 5.44 -13.98 6.06
C GLN A 54 4.60 -14.29 7.32
N GLY A 55 3.27 -14.19 7.18
CA GLY A 55 2.32 -14.47 8.27
C GLY A 55 1.77 -13.21 8.94
N LYS A 56 1.84 -12.06 8.28
CA LYS A 56 1.14 -10.85 8.72
C LYS A 56 0.30 -10.28 7.59
N ILE A 57 -0.79 -9.63 7.96
CA ILE A 57 -1.69 -8.92 7.05
C ILE A 57 -1.80 -7.51 7.57
N PHE A 58 -1.70 -6.51 6.69
CA PHE A 58 -1.95 -5.14 7.09
C PHE A 58 -3.09 -4.51 6.30
N LEU A 59 -3.73 -3.54 6.94
CA LEU A 59 -4.73 -2.67 6.35
C LEU A 59 -4.40 -1.23 6.74
N GLY A 60 -4.33 -0.36 5.74
CA GLY A 60 -4.04 1.04 5.90
C GLY A 60 -2.54 1.39 5.85
N PRO A 61 -2.22 2.69 5.98
CA PRO A 61 -3.18 3.77 6.16
C PRO A 61 -4.02 4.03 4.90
N PHE A 62 -5.18 4.62 5.11
CA PHE A 62 -5.97 5.21 4.03
C PHE A 62 -5.66 6.69 3.93
N MET A 63 -4.86 7.03 2.93
CA MET A 63 -4.34 8.36 2.76
C MET A 63 -5.32 9.21 1.94
N LEU A 64 -5.73 10.33 2.53
CA LEU A 64 -6.59 11.32 1.94
C LEU A 64 -5.77 12.57 1.63
N PRO A 65 -5.51 12.88 0.35
CA PRO A 65 -4.71 14.05 -0.04
C PRO A 65 -5.19 15.34 0.65
N GLY A 66 -4.24 16.07 1.24
CA GLY A 66 -4.49 17.30 1.98
C GLY A 66 -5.19 17.14 3.34
N LYS A 67 -5.51 15.92 3.79
CA LYS A 67 -6.15 15.65 5.09
C LYS A 67 -5.32 14.78 6.01
N THR A 68 -4.62 13.79 5.46
CA THR A 68 -3.79 12.83 6.21
C THR A 68 -2.36 12.91 5.67
N LYS A 69 -1.40 12.37 6.43
CA LYS A 69 -0.02 12.23 5.92
C LYS A 69 0.00 11.31 4.70
N SER A 70 0.82 11.65 3.72
CA SER A 70 1.21 10.81 2.60
C SER A 70 2.18 9.71 3.03
N TYR A 71 2.32 8.67 2.22
CA TYR A 71 3.25 7.56 2.53
C TYR A 71 4.69 8.08 2.67
N SER A 72 5.09 8.98 1.79
CA SER A 72 6.43 9.58 1.78
C SER A 72 6.73 10.43 3.02
N GLU A 73 5.71 10.98 3.69
CA GLU A 73 5.86 11.69 4.97
C GLU A 73 5.99 10.73 6.16
N MET A 74 5.35 9.56 6.09
CA MET A 74 5.40 8.55 7.15
C MET A 74 6.64 7.66 7.07
N VAL A 75 7.07 7.32 5.86
CA VAL A 75 8.19 6.41 5.59
C VAL A 75 9.20 7.13 4.69
N PRO A 76 10.32 7.64 5.24
CA PRO A 76 11.31 8.39 4.46
C PRO A 76 11.75 7.62 3.21
N LYS A 77 11.66 8.28 2.04
CA LYS A 77 12.01 7.67 0.75
C LYS A 77 13.48 7.22 0.78
N PRO A 78 13.78 5.92 0.60
CA PRO A 78 15.15 5.45 0.56
C PRO A 78 15.82 5.97 -0.72
N ASN A 79 17.15 6.13 -0.67
CA ASN A 79 17.92 6.48 -1.85
C ASN A 79 18.03 5.24 -2.75
N PHE A 80 17.09 5.10 -3.69
CA PHE A 80 17.02 3.96 -4.61
C PHE A 80 18.24 3.84 -5.53
N ASP A 81 18.93 4.96 -5.82
CA ASP A 81 20.13 4.99 -6.66
C ASP A 81 21.34 4.36 -5.97
N ASN A 82 21.37 4.38 -4.64
CA ASN A 82 22.46 3.86 -3.81
C ASN A 82 22.19 2.48 -3.20
N ILE A 83 21.22 1.72 -3.71
CA ILE A 83 20.98 0.34 -3.23
C ILE A 83 22.17 -0.53 -3.65
N ASN A 84 22.85 -1.10 -2.66
CA ASN A 84 23.95 -2.06 -2.81
C ASN A 84 23.56 -3.18 -3.79
N GLU A 85 24.42 -3.51 -4.76
CA GLU A 85 24.16 -4.57 -5.75
C GLU A 85 23.77 -5.92 -5.12
N SER A 86 24.32 -6.24 -3.95
CA SER A 86 24.00 -7.46 -3.21
C SER A 86 22.55 -7.46 -2.76
N LEU A 87 22.04 -6.32 -2.28
CA LEU A 87 20.63 -6.16 -1.93
C LEU A 87 19.72 -6.24 -3.17
N LYS A 88 20.15 -5.66 -4.30
CA LYS A 88 19.42 -5.80 -5.57
C LYS A 88 19.28 -7.27 -5.96
N ARG A 89 20.37 -8.06 -5.86
CA ARG A 89 20.35 -9.50 -6.16
C ARG A 89 19.49 -10.31 -5.18
N ILE A 90 19.50 -9.96 -3.90
CA ILE A 90 18.64 -10.60 -2.89
C ILE A 90 17.16 -10.32 -3.21
N ASN A 91 16.80 -9.07 -3.45
CA ASN A 91 15.42 -8.68 -3.73
C ASN A 91 14.89 -9.31 -5.03
N GLN A 92 15.73 -9.45 -6.07
CA GLN A 92 15.38 -10.14 -7.31
C GLN A 92 15.09 -11.64 -7.12
N ARG A 93 15.67 -12.27 -6.09
CA ARG A 93 15.47 -13.69 -5.77
C ARG A 93 14.45 -13.90 -4.65
N SER A 94 13.97 -12.83 -4.04
CA SER A 94 12.96 -12.91 -2.98
C SER A 94 11.65 -13.37 -3.59
N VAL A 95 11.13 -14.48 -3.07
CA VAL A 95 9.79 -14.97 -3.37
C VAL A 95 9.03 -14.97 -2.05
N SER A 96 7.98 -14.17 -1.99
CA SER A 96 7.06 -14.21 -0.86
C SER A 96 6.31 -15.54 -0.88
N ALA A 97 6.33 -16.27 0.24
CA ALA A 97 5.40 -17.36 0.45
C ALA A 97 4.00 -16.74 0.60
N ILE A 98 3.19 -16.82 -0.46
CA ILE A 98 1.82 -16.32 -0.43
C ILE A 98 0.95 -17.43 0.13
N ILE A 99 0.32 -17.17 1.28
CA ILE A 99 -0.77 -17.98 1.81
C ILE A 99 -2.05 -17.36 1.26
N ASP A 100 -2.78 -18.09 0.42
CA ASP A 100 -3.99 -17.57 -0.25
C ASP A 100 -5.03 -17.05 0.74
N THR A 101 -5.14 -17.69 1.91
CA THR A 101 -6.02 -17.24 3.00
C THR A 101 -5.64 -15.84 3.50
N ASP A 102 -4.35 -15.55 3.66
CA ASP A 102 -3.87 -14.26 4.13
C ASP A 102 -4.16 -13.18 3.09
N ASN A 103 -3.95 -13.51 1.81
CA ASN A 103 -4.28 -12.62 0.70
C ASN A 103 -5.79 -12.34 0.63
N ALA A 104 -6.63 -13.36 0.82
CA ALA A 104 -8.09 -13.22 0.83
C ALA A 104 -8.56 -12.34 1.99
N ILE A 105 -8.02 -12.53 3.20
CA ILE A 105 -8.32 -11.69 4.37
C ILE A 105 -7.90 -10.24 4.08
N GLY A 106 -6.68 -10.01 3.60
CA GLY A 106 -6.20 -8.66 3.25
C GLY A 106 -7.09 -7.97 2.21
N ALA A 107 -7.44 -8.67 1.14
CA ALA A 107 -8.34 -8.14 0.10
C ALA A 107 -9.72 -7.78 0.67
N LYS A 108 -10.30 -8.62 1.54
CA LYS A 108 -11.60 -8.35 2.17
C LYS A 108 -11.56 -7.19 3.17
N MET A 109 -10.49 -7.07 3.93
CA MET A 109 -10.25 -5.92 4.80
C MET A 109 -10.20 -4.61 3.99
N MET A 110 -9.51 -4.60 2.85
CA MET A 110 -9.45 -3.43 1.97
C MET A 110 -10.80 -3.12 1.33
N GLU A 111 -11.53 -4.13 0.86
CA GLU A 111 -12.87 -3.98 0.27
C GLU A 111 -13.84 -3.27 1.25
N VAL A 112 -13.81 -3.65 2.53
CA VAL A 112 -14.65 -3.02 3.56
C VAL A 112 -14.33 -1.54 3.72
N GLU A 113 -13.06 -1.14 3.76
CA GLU A 113 -12.67 0.27 3.90
C GLU A 113 -12.97 1.09 2.64
N ALA A 114 -12.80 0.48 1.46
CA ALA A 114 -13.20 1.08 0.20
C ALA A 114 -14.70 1.37 0.16
N ILE A 115 -15.53 0.39 0.57
CA ILE A 115 -16.99 0.57 0.64
C ILE A 115 -17.35 1.69 1.61
N LYS A 116 -16.79 1.68 2.84
CA LYS A 116 -17.04 2.76 3.82
C LYS A 116 -16.75 4.14 3.22
N TYR A 117 -15.63 4.28 2.52
CA TYR A 117 -15.30 5.55 1.87
C TYR A 117 -16.34 5.96 0.82
N LEU A 118 -16.69 5.06 -0.09
CA LEU A 118 -17.62 5.32 -1.17
C LEU A 118 -19.04 5.60 -0.66
N THR A 119 -19.44 4.98 0.46
CA THR A 119 -20.71 5.24 1.14
C THR A 119 -20.66 6.44 2.09
N LYS A 120 -19.54 7.17 2.14
CA LYS A 120 -19.30 8.36 2.99
C LYS A 120 -19.34 8.06 4.49
N GLU A 121 -19.08 6.81 4.86
CA GLU A 121 -18.80 6.41 6.23
C GLU A 121 -17.36 6.74 6.62
N TYR A 122 -17.10 6.76 7.92
CA TYR A 122 -15.77 6.99 8.45
C TYR A 122 -14.87 5.77 8.16
N SER A 123 -13.75 5.99 7.47
CA SER A 123 -12.71 4.97 7.36
C SER A 123 -11.99 4.79 8.68
N THR A 124 -11.89 3.55 9.13
CA THR A 124 -11.22 3.23 10.38
C THR A 124 -9.71 3.39 10.29
N VAL A 125 -9.12 3.43 9.09
CA VAL A 125 -7.66 3.46 8.89
C VAL A 125 -7.15 4.77 8.27
N ALA A 126 -7.91 5.86 8.35
CA ALA A 126 -7.53 7.15 7.75
C ALA A 126 -6.18 7.74 8.27
N SER A 127 -5.71 7.34 9.44
CA SER A 127 -4.39 7.76 9.99
C SER A 127 -3.76 6.69 10.87
N LYS A 128 -4.12 5.43 10.60
CA LYS A 128 -3.59 4.28 11.32
C LYS A 128 -3.48 3.09 10.40
N GLN A 129 -2.68 2.14 10.81
CA GLN A 129 -2.55 0.83 10.19
C GLN A 129 -3.02 -0.21 11.20
N ILE A 130 -3.78 -1.20 10.72
CA ILE A 130 -4.11 -2.41 11.47
C ILE A 130 -3.20 -3.51 10.95
N VAL A 131 -2.59 -4.26 11.86
CA VAL A 131 -1.79 -5.44 11.56
C VAL A 131 -2.43 -6.64 12.24
N VAL A 132 -2.63 -7.71 11.47
CA VAL A 132 -3.07 -9.01 11.96
C VAL A 132 -1.92 -9.99 11.79
N ASP A 133 -1.47 -10.60 12.87
CA ASP A 133 -0.45 -11.67 12.83
C ASP A 133 -1.15 -13.02 12.74
N THR A 134 -0.94 -13.78 11.68
CA THR A 134 -1.60 -15.08 11.46
C THR A 134 -0.90 -16.23 12.20
N GLY A 135 0.23 -15.97 12.86
CA GLY A 135 0.91 -16.93 13.72
C GLY A 135 0.24 -17.09 15.08
N ASP A 136 -0.22 -16.00 15.69
CA ASP A 136 -0.86 -15.98 17.02
C ASP A 136 -2.25 -15.31 17.06
N TRP A 137 -2.72 -14.80 15.92
CA TRP A 137 -3.98 -14.06 15.76
C TRP A 137 -4.07 -12.77 16.57
N SER A 138 -2.91 -12.17 16.91
CA SER A 138 -2.86 -10.85 17.50
C SER A 138 -3.25 -9.75 16.50
N ILE A 139 -3.82 -8.67 17.02
CA ILE A 139 -4.19 -7.48 16.25
C ILE A 139 -3.52 -6.27 16.89
N GLU A 140 -2.74 -5.54 16.10
CA GLU A 140 -2.06 -4.32 16.51
C GLU A 140 -2.60 -3.12 15.73
N GLU A 141 -2.78 -1.99 16.43
CA GLU A 141 -3.06 -0.70 15.81
C GLU A 141 -1.82 0.19 15.89
N ILE A 142 -1.39 0.71 14.74
CA ILE A 142 -0.23 1.59 14.61
C ILE A 142 -0.72 2.96 14.16
N THR A 143 -0.59 3.98 15.01
CA THR A 143 -0.89 5.38 14.65
C THR A 143 0.30 5.98 13.90
N LEU A 144 0.03 6.65 12.77
CA LEU A 144 1.07 7.16 11.86
C LEU A 144 1.09 8.71 11.78
#